data_AF-A0A5R2N4J5-F1
#
_entry.id   AF-A0A5R2N4J5-F1
#
_cell.length_a   1.000
_cell.length_b   1.000
_cell.length_c   1.000
_cell.angle_alpha   90.00
_cell.angle_beta   90.00
_cell.angle_gamma   90.00
#
_symmetry.space_group_name_H-M   'P 1'
#
loop_
_entity.id
_entity.type
_entity.pdbx_description
1 polymer ?
#
loop_
_entity_poly.entity_id
_entity_poly.type
_entity_poly.pdbx_seq_one_letter_code
_entity_poly.pdbx_strand_id
1 'polypeptide(L)'
;GARYAMPWAEPFTFLAARFVIAAILLAVLMLVLGSKRATREEALHATGAGVLMHGVYLGAVFWAIHRGMPAGFSALIVGLQPLITAVLAGKFLGEAILPRHWLGLGIGLVGIVIVLWPKLGALGGGVTVATLTASLVSVLGMSAGTIWQKRFASGGDLVAATMWQYVGGASLMTVAALA
;
A
#
# COMPACT_ATOMS: atom_id res chain seq x y z
N GLY A 1 9.83 4.48 9.26
CA GLY A 1 10.05 4.38 7.81
C GLY A 1 10.07 5.76 7.19
N ALA A 2 8.99 6.16 6.50
CA ALA A 2 8.90 7.42 5.76
C ALA A 2 9.48 8.64 6.51
N ARG A 3 8.93 9.00 7.68
CA ARG A 3 9.40 10.18 8.45
C ARG A 3 10.92 10.20 8.73
N TYR A 4 11.55 9.05 8.88
CA TYR A 4 12.99 8.95 9.15
C TYR A 4 13.84 8.87 7.89
N ALA A 5 13.29 8.39 6.77
CA ALA A 5 14.00 8.28 5.49
C ALA A 5 13.90 9.55 4.65
N MET A 6 12.74 10.21 4.66
CA MET A 6 12.45 11.37 3.80
C MET A 6 13.38 12.59 3.98
N PRO A 7 14.01 12.84 5.14
CA PRO A 7 14.99 13.93 5.26
C PRO A 7 16.33 13.62 4.55
N TRP A 8 16.61 12.36 4.22
CA TRP A 8 17.93 11.88 3.80
C TRP A 8 17.94 11.16 2.45
N ALA A 9 16.77 10.80 1.91
CA ALA A 9 16.66 10.03 0.69
C ALA A 9 15.47 10.47 -0.16
N GLU A 10 15.67 10.44 -1.48
CA GLU A 10 14.61 10.56 -2.48
C GLU A 10 13.62 9.38 -2.31
N PRO A 11 12.30 9.66 -2.23
CA PRO A 11 11.29 8.68 -1.82
C PRO A 11 11.27 7.42 -2.69
N PHE A 12 11.37 7.58 -4.00
CA PHE A 12 11.21 6.46 -4.93
C PHE A 12 12.45 5.58 -4.94
N THR A 13 13.64 6.16 -4.89
CA THR A 13 14.91 5.43 -4.76
C THR A 13 14.96 4.61 -3.47
N PHE A 14 14.52 5.19 -2.34
CA PHE A 14 14.45 4.48 -1.07
C PHE A 14 13.48 3.29 -1.14
N LEU A 15 12.30 3.48 -1.74
CA LEU A 15 11.31 2.42 -1.91
C LEU A 15 11.79 1.34 -2.89
N ALA A 16 12.43 1.71 -3.99
CA ALA A 16 13.01 0.78 -4.95
C ALA A 16 14.04 -0.13 -4.28
N ALA A 17 15.01 0.45 -3.55
CA ALA A 17 16.00 -0.32 -2.81
C ALA A 17 15.34 -1.27 -1.79
N ARG A 18 14.37 -0.78 -1.02
CA ARG A 18 13.62 -1.59 -0.05
C ARG A 18 12.91 -2.77 -0.71
N PHE A 19 12.25 -2.56 -1.85
CA PHE A 19 11.49 -3.60 -2.54
C PHE A 19 12.38 -4.61 -3.24
N VAL A 20 13.50 -4.18 -3.82
CA VAL A 20 14.51 -5.09 -4.38
C VAL A 20 15.10 -5.99 -3.29
N ILE A 21 15.47 -5.43 -2.15
CA ILE A 21 15.97 -6.22 -1.01
C ILE A 21 14.92 -7.22 -0.54
N ALA A 22 13.66 -6.80 -0.39
CA ALA A 22 12.58 -7.69 0.00
C ALA A 22 12.35 -8.82 -1.02
N ALA A 23 12.38 -8.52 -2.31
CA ALA A 23 12.24 -9.52 -3.37
C ALA A 23 13.38 -10.55 -3.34
N ILE A 24 14.63 -10.11 -3.14
CA ILE A 24 15.80 -11.00 -3.02
C ILE A 24 15.66 -11.90 -1.79
N LEU A 25 15.31 -11.34 -0.63
CA LEU A 25 15.14 -12.13 0.59
C LEU A 25 14.03 -13.17 0.45
N LEU A 26 12.91 -12.81 -0.18
CA LEU A 26 11.82 -13.75 -0.46
C LEU A 26 12.23 -14.81 -1.49
N ALA A 27 13.02 -14.46 -2.51
CA ALA A 27 13.56 -15.43 -3.46
C ALA A 27 14.49 -16.44 -2.77
N VAL A 28 15.36 -15.99 -1.86
CA VAL A 28 16.19 -16.88 -1.03
C VAL A 28 15.31 -17.76 -0.14
N LEU A 29 14.30 -17.18 0.50
CA LEU A 29 13.37 -17.92 1.35
C LEU A 29 12.61 -19.02 0.57
N MET A 30 12.22 -18.75 -0.67
CA MET A 30 11.58 -19.76 -1.54
C MET A 30 12.52 -20.96 -1.78
N LEU A 31 13.82 -20.72 -1.94
CA LEU A 31 14.81 -21.80 -2.12
C LEU A 31 14.96 -22.63 -0.84
N VAL A 32 14.96 -21.98 0.33
CA VAL A 32 15.09 -22.65 1.63
C VAL A 32 13.84 -23.47 1.98
N LEU A 33 12.65 -22.95 1.68
CA LEU A 33 11.38 -23.61 2.00
C LEU A 33 10.92 -24.64 0.97
N GLY A 34 11.60 -24.71 -0.19
CA GLY A 34 11.13 -25.54 -1.31
C GLY A 34 9.77 -25.10 -1.84
N SER A 35 9.46 -23.81 -1.77
CA SER A 35 8.19 -23.23 -2.20
C SER A 35 7.90 -23.56 -3.66
N LYS A 36 6.61 -23.79 -3.97
CA LYS A 36 6.19 -24.00 -5.35
C LYS A 36 6.42 -22.72 -6.14
N ARG A 37 7.05 -22.85 -7.31
CA ARG A 37 7.20 -21.73 -8.24
C ARG A 37 5.80 -21.31 -8.71
N ALA A 38 5.54 -20.00 -8.67
CA ALA A 38 4.33 -19.44 -9.26
C ALA A 38 4.30 -19.73 -10.76
N THR A 39 3.12 -20.09 -11.26
CA THR A 39 2.85 -20.11 -12.69
C THR A 39 3.00 -18.71 -13.28
N ARG A 40 3.14 -18.62 -14.61
CA ARG A 40 3.26 -17.32 -15.29
C ARG A 40 2.05 -16.42 -15.03
N GLU A 41 0.86 -17.00 -14.98
CA GLU A 41 -0.38 -16.27 -14.71
C GLU A 41 -0.44 -15.74 -13.26
N GLU A 42 -0.13 -16.59 -12.28
CA GLU A 42 -0.05 -16.18 -10.87
C GLU A 42 1.00 -15.08 -10.65
N ALA A 43 2.16 -15.21 -11.29
CA ALA A 43 3.22 -14.21 -11.24
C ALA A 43 2.76 -12.85 -11.82
N LEU A 44 2.03 -12.86 -12.94
CA LEU A 44 1.49 -11.63 -13.54
C LEU A 44 0.44 -10.96 -12.66
N HIS A 45 -0.51 -11.73 -12.11
CA HIS A 45 -1.51 -11.17 -11.20
C HIS A 45 -0.90 -10.65 -9.90
N ALA A 46 0.05 -11.37 -9.31
CA ALA A 46 0.77 -10.93 -8.13
C ALA A 46 1.62 -9.68 -8.40
N THR A 47 2.29 -9.61 -9.54
CA THR A 47 3.04 -8.42 -9.95
C THR A 47 2.11 -7.22 -10.12
N GLY A 48 0.98 -7.38 -10.80
CA GLY A 48 -0.02 -6.32 -10.95
C GLY A 48 -0.62 -5.85 -9.62
N ALA A 49 -0.93 -6.78 -8.71
CA ALA A 49 -1.35 -6.45 -7.35
C ALA A 49 -0.25 -5.68 -6.59
N GLY A 50 1.00 -6.11 -6.71
CA GLY A 50 2.16 -5.45 -6.11
C GLY A 50 2.42 -4.03 -6.62
N VAL A 51 2.22 -3.79 -7.92
CA VAL A 51 2.27 -2.44 -8.50
C VAL A 51 1.29 -1.51 -7.78
N LEU A 52 0.07 -1.97 -7.51
CA LEU A 52 -0.94 -1.18 -6.80
C LEU A 52 -0.65 -1.06 -5.30
N MET A 53 -0.38 -2.19 -4.63
CA MET A 53 -0.24 -2.28 -3.17
C MET A 53 1.09 -1.75 -2.64
N HIS A 54 2.16 -1.81 -3.43
CA HIS A 54 3.49 -1.37 -3.00
C HIS A 54 3.97 -0.18 -3.81
N GLY A 55 3.77 -0.20 -5.13
CA GLY A 55 4.17 0.91 -5.98
C GLY A 55 3.29 2.15 -5.81
N VAL A 56 2.02 2.09 -6.23
CA VAL A 56 1.08 3.21 -6.20
C VAL A 56 0.82 3.66 -4.76
N TYR A 57 0.49 2.72 -3.86
CA TYR A 57 0.20 3.03 -2.47
C TYR A 57 1.39 3.69 -1.75
N LEU A 58 2.52 2.98 -1.61
CA LEU A 58 3.64 3.53 -0.83
C LEU A 58 4.31 4.68 -1.57
N GLY A 59 4.42 4.62 -2.90
CA GLY A 59 4.96 5.71 -3.70
C GLY A 59 4.19 7.01 -3.50
N ALA A 60 2.85 6.98 -3.62
CA ALA A 60 2.05 8.19 -3.46
C ALA A 60 2.04 8.73 -2.01
N VAL A 61 2.05 7.86 -1.00
CA VAL A 61 2.19 8.28 0.41
C VAL A 61 3.55 8.92 0.67
N PHE A 62 4.65 8.27 0.26
CA PHE A 62 6.00 8.78 0.49
C PHE A 62 6.24 10.07 -0.27
N TRP A 63 5.74 10.19 -1.50
CA TRP A 63 5.77 11.42 -2.28
C TRP A 63 5.00 12.54 -1.59
N ALA A 64 3.79 12.28 -1.10
CA ALA A 64 3.00 13.30 -0.40
C ALA A 64 3.71 13.80 0.87
N ILE A 65 4.30 12.89 1.64
CA ILE A 65 5.09 13.24 2.85
C ILE A 65 6.35 14.01 2.46
N HIS A 66 7.03 13.64 1.37
CA HIS A 66 8.19 14.37 0.85
C HIS A 66 7.85 15.81 0.50
N ARG A 67 6.67 16.02 -0.10
CA ARG A 67 6.14 17.34 -0.48
C ARG A 67 5.59 18.14 0.71
N GLY A 68 5.92 17.72 1.93
CA GLY A 68 5.62 18.43 3.17
C GLY A 68 4.32 17.98 3.84
N MET A 69 3.57 17.03 3.29
CA MET A 69 2.35 16.61 3.96
C MET A 69 2.66 15.97 5.32
N PRO A 70 2.03 16.43 6.41
CA PRO A 70 2.23 15.81 7.71
C PRO A 70 1.90 14.32 7.66
N ALA A 71 2.83 13.47 8.11
CA ALA A 71 2.64 12.02 8.09
C ALA A 71 1.41 11.57 8.89
N GLY A 72 1.00 12.33 9.91
CA GLY A 72 -0.25 12.10 10.64
C GLY A 72 -1.50 12.29 9.77
N PHE A 73 -1.48 13.27 8.85
CA PHE A 73 -2.58 13.51 7.92
C PHE A 73 -2.65 12.43 6.85
N SER A 74 -1.50 12.02 6.29
CA SER A 74 -1.44 10.84 5.42
C SER A 74 -1.96 9.58 6.12
N ALA A 75 -1.58 9.37 7.39
CA ALA A 75 -2.06 8.22 8.17
C ALA A 75 -3.57 8.26 8.42
N LEU A 76 -4.18 9.44 8.61
CA LEU A 76 -5.63 9.60 8.69
C LEU A 76 -6.32 9.11 7.42
N ILE A 77 -5.84 9.58 6.26
CA ILE A 77 -6.39 9.21 4.95
C ILE A 77 -6.24 7.71 4.72
N VAL A 78 -5.05 7.17 4.98
CA VAL A 78 -4.77 5.73 4.90
C VAL A 78 -5.63 4.92 5.87
N GLY A 79 -5.98 5.49 7.03
CA GLY A 79 -6.93 4.92 7.97
C GLY A 79 -8.33 4.68 7.40
N LEU A 80 -8.69 5.33 6.29
CA LEU A 80 -9.95 5.09 5.56
C LEU A 80 -9.89 3.86 4.64
N GLN A 81 -8.70 3.29 4.41
CA GLN A 81 -8.52 2.11 3.57
C GLN A 81 -9.46 0.95 3.92
N PRO A 82 -9.70 0.58 5.18
CA PRO A 82 -10.60 -0.53 5.51
C PRO A 82 -12.04 -0.27 5.05
N LEU A 83 -12.50 0.99 5.09
CA LEU A 83 -13.83 1.38 4.63
C LEU A 83 -13.95 1.24 3.12
N ILE A 84 -12.97 1.79 2.39
CA ILE A 84 -12.92 1.69 0.93
C ILE A 84 -12.81 0.23 0.51
N THR A 85 -11.95 -0.54 1.16
CA THR A 85 -11.75 -1.97 0.86
C THR A 85 -13.01 -2.78 1.12
N ALA A 86 -13.74 -2.52 2.22
CA ALA A 86 -15.00 -3.21 2.52
C ALA A 86 -16.05 -2.94 1.43
N VAL A 87 -16.23 -1.68 1.04
CA VAL A 87 -17.16 -1.30 -0.04
C VAL A 87 -16.79 -1.95 -1.37
N LEU A 88 -15.50 -1.94 -1.72
CA LEU A 88 -15.02 -2.59 -2.94
C LEU A 88 -15.16 -4.13 -2.87
N ALA A 89 -14.92 -4.75 -1.72
CA ALA A 89 -15.12 -6.19 -1.53
C ALA A 89 -16.60 -6.57 -1.72
N GLY A 90 -17.52 -5.83 -1.11
CA GLY A 90 -18.95 -6.07 -1.31
C GLY A 90 -19.36 -5.95 -2.78
N LYS A 91 -18.84 -4.95 -3.50
CA LYS A 91 -19.16 -4.73 -4.92
C LYS A 91 -18.51 -5.74 -5.87
N PHE A 92 -17.24 -6.08 -5.68
CA PHE A 92 -16.44 -6.84 -6.65
C PHE A 92 -16.23 -8.31 -6.30
N LEU A 93 -16.40 -8.68 -5.04
CA LEU A 93 -16.29 -10.06 -4.54
C LEU A 93 -17.63 -10.62 -4.07
N GLY A 94 -18.69 -9.80 -4.01
CA GLY A 94 -20.03 -10.22 -3.56
C GLY A 94 -20.11 -10.50 -2.06
N GLU A 95 -19.17 -9.98 -1.27
CA GLU A 95 -19.12 -10.21 0.17
C GLU A 95 -20.21 -9.42 0.91
N ALA A 96 -21.00 -10.11 1.72
CA ALA A 96 -22.00 -9.46 2.56
C ALA A 96 -21.31 -8.69 3.71
N ILE A 97 -21.50 -7.37 3.76
CA ILE A 97 -20.98 -6.54 4.85
C ILE A 97 -22.02 -6.46 5.96
N LEU A 98 -21.81 -7.23 7.04
CA LEU A 98 -22.72 -7.22 8.18
C LEU A 98 -22.70 -5.86 8.91
N PRO A 99 -23.81 -5.44 9.54
CA PRO A 99 -23.88 -4.21 10.34
C PRO A 99 -22.81 -4.11 11.44
N ARG A 100 -22.41 -5.25 12.02
CA ARG A 100 -21.33 -5.31 13.03
C ARG A 100 -19.97 -4.87 12.48
N HIS A 101 -19.69 -5.11 11.19
CA HIS A 101 -18.45 -4.69 10.54
C HIS A 101 -18.42 -3.17 10.36
N TRP A 102 -19.57 -2.57 10.02
CA TRP A 102 -19.72 -1.12 9.97
C TRP A 102 -19.51 -0.46 11.33
N LEU A 103 -20.03 -1.06 12.40
CA LEU A 103 -19.82 -0.54 13.76
C LEU A 103 -18.34 -0.59 14.16
N GLY A 104 -17.67 -1.73 13.95
CA GLY A 104 -16.24 -1.87 14.25
C GLY A 104 -15.38 -0.89 13.44
N LEU A 105 -15.73 -0.68 12.17
CA LEU A 105 -15.09 0.31 11.30
C LEU A 105 -15.28 1.75 11.80
N GLY A 106 -16.51 2.08 12.22
CA GLY A 106 -16.82 3.38 12.81
C GLY A 106 -16.02 3.64 14.09
N ILE A 107 -15.97 2.66 15.00
CA ILE A 107 -15.18 2.74 16.24
C ILE A 107 -13.69 2.90 15.93
N GLY A 108 -13.16 2.12 14.98
CA GLY A 108 -11.77 2.23 14.55
C GLY A 108 -11.45 3.61 13.98
N LEU A 109 -12.33 4.18 13.15
CA LEU A 109 -12.17 5.51 12.59
C LEU A 109 -12.17 6.60 13.68
N VAL A 110 -13.07 6.50 14.67
CA VAL A 110 -13.07 7.40 15.83
C VAL A 110 -11.76 7.31 16.61
N GLY A 111 -11.24 6.10 16.84
CA GLY A 111 -9.93 5.90 17.48
C GLY A 111 -8.78 6.58 16.72
N ILE A 112 -8.77 6.47 15.40
CA ILE A 112 -7.78 7.13 14.53
C ILE A 112 -7.88 8.67 14.68
N VAL A 113 -9.09 9.22 14.66
CA VAL A 113 -9.31 10.67 14.84
C VAL A 113 -8.82 11.12 16.20
N ILE A 114 -9.15 10.43 17.30
CA ILE A 114 -8.69 10.78 18.65
C ILE A 114 -7.16 10.83 18.74
N VAL A 115 -6.47 9.83 18.17
CA VAL A 115 -4.99 9.74 18.20
C VAL A 115 -4.32 10.84 17.36
N LEU A 116 -4.98 11.27 16.28
CA LEU A 116 -4.38 12.19 15.30
C LEU A 116 -4.87 13.64 15.47
N TRP A 117 -5.96 13.87 16.20
CA TRP A 117 -6.52 15.19 16.51
C TRP A 117 -5.50 16.18 17.08
N PRO A 118 -4.66 15.83 18.07
CA PRO A 118 -3.64 16.76 18.60
C PRO A 118 -2.60 17.17 17.55
N LYS A 119 -2.40 16.34 16.53
CA LYS A 119 -1.44 16.58 15.43
C LYS A 119 -2.06 17.39 14.28
N LEU A 120 -3.39 17.51 14.23
CA LEU A 120 -4.10 18.34 13.27
C LEU A 120 -4.02 19.84 13.62
N GLY A 121 -3.87 20.20 14.91
CA GLY A 121 -3.72 21.59 15.33
C GLY A 121 -2.38 22.23 14.93
N ALA A 122 -1.38 21.42 14.58
CA ALA A 122 -0.07 21.84 14.09
C ALA A 122 -0.08 21.98 12.55
N LEU A 123 -1.03 22.72 11.99
CA LEU A 123 -1.16 23.02 10.55
C LEU A 123 -0.02 23.95 10.08
N GLY A 124 1.20 23.41 10.07
CA GLY A 124 2.30 23.88 9.22
C GLY A 124 2.16 23.25 7.83
N GLY A 125 2.46 24.04 6.80
CA GLY A 125 2.15 23.77 5.38
C GLY A 125 2.53 22.39 4.83
N GLY A 126 1.89 22.02 3.72
CA GLY A 126 2.12 20.75 2.98
C GLY A 126 0.85 19.99 2.60
N VAL A 127 -0.31 20.37 3.17
CA VAL A 127 -1.63 19.91 2.69
C VAL A 127 -2.02 20.77 1.49
N THR A 128 -1.85 20.23 0.30
CA THR A 128 -2.18 20.86 -0.98
C THR A 128 -3.11 19.94 -1.75
N VAL A 129 -3.75 20.45 -2.80
CA VAL A 129 -4.56 19.61 -3.69
C VAL A 129 -3.74 18.41 -4.20
N ALA A 130 -2.48 18.64 -4.57
CA ALA A 130 -1.61 17.57 -5.08
C ALA A 130 -1.30 16.48 -4.04
N THR A 131 -0.94 16.86 -2.81
CA THR A 131 -0.62 15.88 -1.75
C THR A 131 -1.87 15.14 -1.27
N LEU A 132 -3.01 15.82 -1.21
CA LEU A 132 -4.30 15.21 -0.91
C LEU A 132 -4.69 14.18 -1.98
N THR A 133 -4.63 14.56 -3.26
CA THR A 133 -4.91 13.66 -4.38
C THR A 133 -3.97 12.45 -4.36
N ALA A 134 -2.68 12.64 -4.10
CA ALA A 134 -1.73 11.54 -3.98
C ALA A 134 -2.11 10.57 -2.85
N SER A 135 -2.53 11.06 -1.69
CA SER A 135 -2.97 10.17 -0.60
C SER A 135 -4.28 9.45 -0.92
N LEU A 136 -5.24 10.09 -1.58
CA LEU A 136 -6.45 9.43 -2.06
C LEU A 136 -6.12 8.33 -3.06
N VAL A 137 -5.26 8.61 -4.04
CA VAL A 137 -4.76 7.63 -5.01
C VAL A 137 -4.08 6.46 -4.30
N SER A 138 -3.32 6.73 -3.23
CA SER A 138 -2.66 5.68 -2.46
C SER A 138 -3.66 4.67 -1.90
N VAL A 139 -4.75 5.16 -1.30
CA VAL A 139 -5.72 4.33 -0.60
C VAL A 139 -6.56 3.55 -1.59
N LEU A 140 -6.94 4.20 -2.70
CA LEU A 140 -7.60 3.53 -3.82
C LEU A 140 -6.71 2.44 -4.43
N GLY A 141 -5.42 2.71 -4.63
CA GLY A 141 -4.44 1.74 -5.11
C GLY A 141 -4.33 0.54 -4.19
N MET A 142 -4.17 0.77 -2.89
CA MET A 142 -4.08 -0.33 -1.91
C MET A 142 -5.36 -1.16 -1.86
N SER A 143 -6.54 -0.53 -1.84
CA SER A 143 -7.81 -1.24 -1.82
C SER A 143 -8.04 -2.02 -3.11
N ALA A 144 -7.83 -1.41 -4.28
CA ALA A 144 -7.96 -2.09 -5.57
C ALA A 144 -6.99 -3.27 -5.70
N GLY A 145 -5.72 -3.08 -5.31
CA GLY A 145 -4.71 -4.13 -5.32
C GLY A 145 -5.06 -5.29 -4.38
N THR A 146 -5.60 -4.99 -3.19
CA THR A 146 -6.06 -6.03 -2.25
C THR A 146 -7.20 -6.86 -2.82
N ILE A 147 -8.18 -6.22 -3.46
CA ILE A 147 -9.29 -6.92 -4.13
C ILE A 147 -8.78 -7.74 -5.31
N TRP A 148 -7.87 -7.19 -6.12
CA TRP A 148 -7.26 -7.90 -7.23
C TRP A 148 -6.51 -9.15 -6.77
N GLN A 149 -5.66 -9.01 -5.75
CA GLN A 149 -4.92 -10.12 -5.15
C GLN A 149 -5.88 -11.20 -4.63
N LYS A 150 -6.94 -10.81 -3.93
CA LYS A 150 -7.93 -11.74 -3.39
C LYS A 150 -8.68 -12.49 -4.49
N ARG A 151 -9.00 -11.82 -5.59
CA ARG A 151 -9.75 -12.38 -6.72
C ARG A 151 -8.93 -13.31 -7.60
N PHE A 152 -7.68 -12.95 -7.90
CA PHE A 152 -6.89 -13.63 -8.94
C PHE A 152 -5.64 -14.34 -8.45
N ALA A 153 -5.18 -14.08 -7.22
CA ALA A 153 -3.89 -14.57 -6.72
C ALA A 153 -3.97 -15.11 -5.28
N SER A 154 -5.12 -15.68 -4.89
CA SER A 154 -5.36 -16.22 -3.53
C SER A 154 -5.05 -17.72 -3.37
N GLY A 155 -4.84 -18.46 -4.47
CA GLY A 155 -4.64 -19.92 -4.45
C GLY A 155 -3.19 -20.42 -4.51
N GLY A 156 -2.22 -19.54 -4.77
CA GLY A 156 -0.82 -19.90 -4.97
C GLY A 156 0.02 -19.95 -3.69
N ASP A 157 1.30 -20.32 -3.83
CA ASP A 157 2.28 -20.23 -2.75
C ASP A 157 2.45 -18.77 -2.29
N LEU A 158 2.24 -18.51 -0.99
CA LEU A 158 2.21 -17.16 -0.43
C LEU A 158 3.57 -16.45 -0.58
N VAL A 159 4.68 -17.18 -0.42
CA VAL A 159 6.03 -16.62 -0.50
C VAL A 159 6.32 -16.21 -1.95
N ALA A 160 5.98 -17.09 -2.91
CA ALA A 160 6.10 -16.81 -4.33
C ALA A 160 5.24 -15.61 -4.76
N ALA A 161 3.97 -15.57 -4.35
CA ALA A 161 3.08 -14.44 -4.65
C ALA A 161 3.59 -13.12 -4.05
N THR A 162 4.11 -13.15 -2.82
CA THR A 162 4.63 -11.95 -2.15
C THR A 162 5.92 -11.48 -2.82
N MET A 163 6.79 -12.39 -3.25
CA MET A 163 8.00 -12.07 -4.01
C MET A 163 7.65 -11.31 -5.30
N TRP A 164 6.70 -11.82 -6.09
CA TRP A 164 6.24 -11.16 -7.31
C TRP A 164 5.54 -9.82 -7.05
N GLN A 165 4.82 -9.67 -5.94
CA GLN A 165 4.28 -8.37 -5.53
C GLN A 165 5.40 -7.34 -5.29
N TYR A 166 6.49 -7.72 -4.62
CA TYR A 166 7.63 -6.84 -4.43
C TYR A 166 8.37 -6.55 -5.74
N VAL A 167 8.44 -7.49 -6.68
CA VAL A 167 8.97 -7.23 -8.03
C VAL A 167 8.14 -6.16 -8.74
N GLY A 168 6.80 -6.26 -8.68
CA GLY A 168 5.90 -5.26 -9.25
C GLY A 168 6.02 -3.88 -8.59
N GLY A 169 6.14 -3.84 -7.27
CA GLY A 169 6.41 -2.59 -6.55
C GLY A 169 7.77 -1.99 -6.94
N ALA A 170 8.82 -2.80 -6.99
CA ALA A 170 10.18 -2.38 -7.32
C ALA A 170 10.29 -1.81 -8.73
N SER A 171 9.63 -2.43 -9.71
CA SER A 171 9.67 -1.97 -11.11
C SER A 171 9.10 -0.56 -11.24
N LEU A 172 7.91 -0.30 -10.67
CA LEU A 172 7.30 1.04 -10.71
C LEU A 172 8.16 2.08 -9.99
N MET A 173 8.70 1.75 -8.81
CA MET A 173 9.55 2.69 -8.07
C MET A 173 10.87 2.97 -8.76
N THR A 174 11.46 1.99 -9.44
CA THR A 174 12.69 2.18 -10.21
C THR A 174 12.45 3.11 -11.39
N VAL A 175 11.34 2.93 -12.12
CA VAL A 175 10.96 3.84 -13.21
C VAL A 175 10.72 5.26 -12.68
N ALA A 176 10.02 5.39 -11.55
CA ALA A 176 9.75 6.69 -10.95
C ALA A 176 11.01 7.39 -10.42
N ALA A 177 12.02 6.64 -9.94
CA ALA A 177 13.29 7.18 -9.47
C ALA A 177 14.20 7.68 -10.61
N LEU A 178 14.00 7.18 -11.83
CA LEU A 178 14.79 7.55 -13.02
C LEU A 178 14.17 8.70 -13.83
N ALA A 179 12.95 9.13 -13.49
CA ALA A 179 12.20 10.20 -14.17
C ALA A 179 12.39 11.55 -13.49
#